data_AF-A0A7V5E8V4-F1
#
_entry.id   AF-A0A7V5E8V4-F1
#
_cell.length_a   1.000
_cell.length_b   1.000
_cell.length_c   1.000
_cell.angle_alpha   90.00
_cell.angle_beta   90.00
_cell.angle_gamma   90.00
#
_symmetry.space_group_name_H-M   'P 1'
#
loop_
_entity.id
_entity.type
_entity.pdbx_description
1 polymer ?
#
loop_
_entity_poly.entity_id
_entity_poly.type
_entity_poly.pdbx_seq_one_letter_code
_entity_poly.pdbx_strand_id
1 'polypeptide(L)'
;MVEKEIDYVKMLQEKTGWGVENVPYPEGVALIEARWDLCIGCGYCEMACSMFHFGVINRELSRIRIFRYLLPAPKSFQNVCCQCDEKERECEKACPLDPPVIHYDKEKFHMVVDVDRCLGYKCGQCLKACPAKVPRFYPPEHNYALVCDLCEKDGVRRPQCVEVCPSFALEFMKPQFPQHLQRIHPDEKAKWMAERLIPLNPHKAQITPEELFGGDK
;
A
#
# COMPACT_ATOMS: atom_id res chain seq x y z
N MET A 1 -20.83 -10.05 36.26
CA MET A 1 -21.24 -9.71 34.89
C MET A 1 -20.23 -10.33 33.97
N VAL A 2 -20.66 -11.32 33.19
CA VAL A 2 -19.79 -12.26 32.47
C VAL A 2 -18.88 -11.52 31.50
N GLU A 3 -17.57 -11.61 31.73
CA GLU A 3 -16.54 -11.35 30.72
C GLU A 3 -16.81 -12.28 29.54
N LYS A 4 -17.53 -11.78 28.53
CA LYS A 4 -17.52 -12.43 27.23
C LYS A 4 -16.15 -12.15 26.65
N GLU A 5 -15.27 -13.15 26.65
CA GLU A 5 -14.17 -13.21 25.69
C GLU A 5 -14.78 -12.96 24.30
N ILE A 6 -14.56 -11.76 23.78
CA ILE A 6 -14.90 -11.44 22.41
C ILE A 6 -13.89 -12.24 21.59
N ASP A 7 -14.36 -13.35 21.02
CA ASP A 7 -13.61 -14.12 20.04
C ASP A 7 -13.40 -13.23 18.80
N TYR A 8 -12.34 -12.43 18.87
CA TYR A 8 -11.95 -11.44 17.87
C TYR A 8 -11.78 -12.12 16.51
N VAL A 9 -11.37 -13.39 16.46
CA VAL A 9 -11.18 -14.17 15.23
C VAL A 9 -12.52 -14.37 14.49
N LYS A 10 -13.62 -14.55 15.22
CA LYS A 10 -14.96 -14.80 14.67
C LYS A 10 -15.64 -13.53 14.15
N MET A 11 -15.45 -12.41 14.84
CA MET A 11 -16.08 -11.12 14.49
C MET A 11 -15.44 -10.45 13.26
N LEU A 12 -14.29 -10.96 12.83
CA LEU A 12 -13.40 -10.38 11.84
C LEU A 12 -13.49 -11.08 10.47
N GLN A 13 -14.40 -12.03 10.28
CA GLN A 13 -14.57 -12.72 8.98
C GLN A 13 -15.59 -12.03 8.05
N GLU A 14 -16.27 -10.99 8.50
CA GLU A 14 -17.40 -10.39 7.76
C GLU A 14 -16.93 -9.39 6.70
N LYS A 15 -16.62 -9.88 5.49
CA LYS A 15 -16.63 -9.03 4.30
C LYS A 15 -18.08 -8.64 3.98
N THR A 16 -18.41 -7.36 3.85
CA THR A 16 -19.80 -6.96 3.60
C THR A 16 -20.15 -7.04 2.11
N GLY A 17 -21.13 -7.88 1.75
CA GLY A 17 -21.78 -7.86 0.43
C GLY A 17 -22.20 -9.25 0.00
N TRP A 18 -23.43 -9.42 -0.51
CA TRP A 18 -24.08 -10.72 -0.72
C TRP A 18 -23.14 -11.83 -1.24
N GLY A 19 -22.79 -12.77 -0.36
CA GLY A 19 -21.94 -13.93 -0.67
C GLY A 19 -20.42 -13.71 -0.55
N VAL A 20 -19.96 -12.47 -0.44
CA VAL A 20 -18.54 -12.09 -0.29
C VAL A 20 -18.04 -12.36 1.13
N GLU A 21 -18.91 -12.21 2.15
CA GLU A 21 -18.63 -12.61 3.54
C GLU A 21 -18.12 -14.06 3.67
N ASN A 22 -18.54 -14.93 2.74
CA ASN A 22 -18.21 -16.35 2.77
C ASN A 22 -16.96 -16.69 1.96
N VAL A 23 -16.33 -15.73 1.26
CA VAL A 23 -15.15 -15.99 0.43
C VAL A 23 -13.90 -15.96 1.31
N PRO A 24 -13.25 -17.13 1.54
CA PRO A 24 -12.07 -17.20 2.38
C PRO A 24 -10.93 -16.39 1.78
N TYR A 25 -10.04 -15.90 2.64
CA TYR A 25 -8.80 -15.30 2.18
C TYR A 25 -7.89 -16.34 1.51
N PRO A 26 -7.05 -15.91 0.56
CA PRO A 26 -6.18 -16.84 -0.14
C PRO A 26 -5.16 -17.48 0.81
N GLU A 27 -5.09 -18.80 0.77
CA GLU A 27 -4.00 -19.57 1.35
C GLU A 27 -2.78 -19.56 0.42
N GLY A 28 -1.56 -19.53 0.99
CA GLY A 28 -0.30 -19.53 0.24
C GLY A 28 0.11 -18.17 -0.33
N VAL A 29 0.73 -18.13 -1.51
CA VAL A 29 1.22 -16.88 -2.11
C VAL A 29 0.05 -15.93 -2.39
N ALA A 30 0.12 -14.71 -1.87
CA ALA A 30 -0.91 -13.70 -2.00
C ALA A 30 -0.33 -12.28 -1.93
N LEU A 31 -1.06 -11.31 -2.46
CA LEU A 31 -0.70 -9.89 -2.48
C LEU A 31 -1.93 -9.02 -2.26
N ILE A 32 -1.69 -7.73 -1.98
CA ILE A 32 -2.74 -6.71 -1.96
C ILE A 32 -2.77 -6.06 -3.34
N GLU A 33 -3.85 -6.27 -4.09
CA GLU A 33 -4.09 -5.56 -5.33
C GLU A 33 -4.62 -4.17 -5.01
N ALA A 34 -3.92 -3.13 -5.49
CA ALA A 34 -4.38 -1.75 -5.38
C ALA A 34 -5.10 -1.33 -6.67
N ARG A 35 -6.43 -1.21 -6.56
CA ARG A 35 -7.30 -0.61 -7.56
C ARG A 35 -7.28 0.90 -7.40
N TRP A 36 -6.32 1.52 -8.07
CA TRP A 36 -6.10 2.96 -7.99
C TRP A 36 -7.23 3.75 -8.62
N ASP A 37 -7.94 3.21 -9.61
CA ASP A 37 -9.17 3.76 -10.18
C ASP A 37 -10.27 4.01 -9.13
N LEU A 38 -10.37 3.16 -8.11
CA LEU A 38 -11.38 3.26 -7.04
C LEU A 38 -10.90 4.07 -5.82
N CYS A 39 -9.61 4.42 -5.74
CA CYS A 39 -9.09 5.12 -4.57
C CYS A 39 -9.60 6.57 -4.50
N ILE A 40 -10.19 6.92 -3.35
CA ILE A 40 -10.66 8.27 -3.01
C ILE A 40 -9.69 9.05 -2.10
N GLY A 41 -8.62 8.41 -1.62
CA GLY A 41 -7.62 9.09 -0.79
C GLY A 41 -8.02 9.37 0.65
N CYS A 42 -8.94 8.61 1.24
CA CYS A 42 -9.39 8.83 2.63
C CYS A 42 -8.28 8.60 3.69
N GLY A 43 -7.28 7.76 3.39
CA GLY A 43 -6.16 7.47 4.32
C GLY A 43 -6.48 6.47 5.43
N TYR A 44 -7.65 5.84 5.43
CA TYR A 44 -8.04 4.86 6.45
C TYR A 44 -7.09 3.66 6.49
N CYS A 45 -6.61 3.23 5.32
CA CYS A 45 -5.60 2.17 5.23
C CYS A 45 -4.28 2.53 5.91
N GLU A 46 -3.86 3.80 5.88
CA GLU A 46 -2.64 4.27 6.55
C GLU A 46 -2.82 4.22 8.06
N MET A 47 -3.97 4.70 8.55
CA MET A 47 -4.29 4.71 9.98
C MET A 47 -4.42 3.29 10.53
N ALA A 48 -5.19 2.42 9.87
CA ALA A 48 -5.40 1.04 10.30
C ALA A 48 -4.09 0.24 10.32
N CYS A 49 -3.20 0.45 9.34
CA CYS A 49 -1.89 -0.19 9.33
C CYS A 49 -1.05 0.25 10.55
N SER A 50 -0.96 1.56 10.82
CA SER A 50 -0.21 2.05 11.97
C SER A 50 -0.81 1.59 13.31
N MET A 51 -2.14 1.55 13.42
CA MET A 51 -2.82 1.09 14.63
C MET A 51 -2.58 -0.39 14.88
N PHE A 52 -2.64 -1.23 13.85
CA PHE A 52 -2.43 -2.67 13.99
C PHE A 52 -1.01 -3.02 14.44
N HIS A 53 0.00 -2.33 13.92
CA HIS A 53 1.40 -2.67 14.22
C HIS A 53 2.00 -1.91 15.40
N PHE A 54 1.56 -0.68 15.65
CA PHE A 54 2.17 0.21 16.64
C PHE A 54 1.18 0.73 17.69
N GLY A 55 -0.12 0.43 17.56
CA GLY A 55 -1.15 0.91 18.50
C GLY A 55 -1.41 2.41 18.42
N VAL A 56 -0.86 3.12 17.43
CA VAL A 56 -0.96 4.57 17.27
C VAL A 56 -1.48 4.95 15.88
N ILE A 57 -2.14 6.10 15.77
CA ILE A 57 -2.53 6.68 14.47
C ILE A 57 -1.39 7.56 13.98
N ASN A 58 -0.51 7.00 13.15
CA ASN A 58 0.59 7.74 12.55
C ASN A 58 0.86 7.24 11.13
N ARG A 59 0.57 8.09 10.14
CA ARG A 59 0.73 7.77 8.72
C ARG A 59 2.18 7.43 8.37
N GLU A 60 3.17 8.00 9.04
CA GLU A 60 4.60 7.71 8.79
C GLU A 60 5.04 6.32 9.24
N LEU A 61 4.33 5.72 10.20
CA LEU A 61 4.55 4.34 10.63
C LEU A 61 3.80 3.31 9.77
N SER A 62 2.95 3.76 8.85
CA SER A 62 2.22 2.86 7.96
C SER A 62 3.12 2.23 6.91
N ARG A 63 2.94 0.92 6.68
CA ARG A 63 3.57 0.14 5.60
C ARG A 63 2.89 0.34 4.23
N ILE A 64 1.76 1.05 4.19
CA ILE A 64 1.06 1.51 2.98
C ILE A 64 1.03 3.04 2.96
N ARG A 65 1.22 3.64 1.79
CA ARG A 65 1.15 5.10 1.60
C ARG A 65 0.11 5.48 0.55
N ILE A 66 -0.64 6.54 0.83
CA ILE A 66 -1.53 7.16 -0.15
C ILE A 66 -0.91 8.45 -0.66
N PHE A 67 -0.56 8.45 -1.94
CA PHE A 67 -0.10 9.63 -2.68
C PHE A 67 -1.33 10.36 -3.22
N ARG A 68 -1.44 11.66 -2.92
CA ARG A 68 -2.57 12.51 -3.34
C ARG A 68 -2.04 13.56 -4.29
N TYR A 69 -2.52 13.55 -5.53
CA TYR A 69 -2.19 14.52 -6.56
C TYR A 69 -3.39 15.44 -6.76
N LEU A 70 -3.12 16.73 -6.79
CA LEU A 70 -4.14 17.74 -7.04
C LEU A 70 -4.36 17.98 -8.54
N LEU A 71 -3.29 17.89 -9.33
CA LEU A 71 -3.28 18.19 -10.76
C LEU A 71 -2.81 16.96 -11.56
N PRO A 72 -3.31 16.79 -12.81
CA PRO A 72 -4.33 17.61 -13.49
C PRO A 72 -5.77 17.33 -13.04
N ALA A 73 -6.00 16.25 -12.30
CA ALA A 73 -7.26 15.98 -11.63
C ALA A 73 -6.98 15.46 -10.21
N PRO A 74 -7.85 15.78 -9.22
CA PRO A 74 -7.74 15.21 -7.88
C PRO A 74 -7.77 13.69 -7.94
N LYS A 75 -6.62 13.05 -7.74
CA LYS A 75 -6.53 11.60 -7.72
C LYS A 75 -5.55 11.12 -6.67
N SER A 76 -5.89 9.99 -6.06
CA SER A 76 -5.04 9.31 -5.11
C SER A 76 -4.61 7.95 -5.63
N PHE A 77 -3.38 7.57 -5.29
CA PHE A 77 -2.77 6.30 -5.66
C PHE A 77 -2.20 5.63 -4.42
N GLN A 78 -2.52 4.35 -4.26
CA GLN A 78 -2.01 3.52 -3.18
C GLN A 78 -0.62 2.98 -3.54
N ASN A 79 0.27 2.98 -2.57
CA ASN A 79 1.62 2.42 -2.66
C ASN A 79 1.81 1.43 -1.51
N VAL A 80 1.84 0.16 -1.87
CA VAL A 80 1.95 -0.97 -0.94
C VAL A 80 2.85 -2.02 -1.57
N CYS A 81 3.50 -2.85 -0.74
CA CYS A 81 4.34 -3.93 -1.25
C CYS A 81 3.48 -4.97 -1.98
N CYS A 82 3.83 -5.26 -3.23
CA CYS A 82 3.13 -6.24 -4.05
C CYS A 82 3.67 -7.67 -3.90
N GLN A 83 4.55 -7.94 -2.93
CA GLN A 83 5.09 -9.28 -2.66
C GLN A 83 5.75 -9.91 -3.91
N CYS A 84 6.68 -9.19 -4.54
CA CYS A 84 7.31 -9.62 -5.80
C CYS A 84 7.86 -11.05 -5.74
N ASP A 85 7.83 -11.72 -6.89
CA ASP A 85 8.53 -12.99 -7.12
C ASP A 85 10.05 -12.84 -6.90
N GLU A 86 10.70 -13.96 -6.59
CA GLU A 86 12.15 -14.03 -6.27
C GLU A 86 13.02 -13.35 -7.34
N LYS A 87 12.71 -13.56 -8.63
CA LYS A 87 13.44 -12.96 -9.75
C LYS A 87 13.33 -11.44 -9.79
N GLU A 88 12.27 -10.88 -9.23
CA GLU A 88 11.87 -9.48 -9.37
C GLU A 88 12.02 -8.67 -8.08
N ARG A 89 12.46 -9.35 -7.02
CA ARG A 89 12.59 -8.80 -5.67
C ARG A 89 13.94 -8.14 -5.46
N GLU A 90 14.09 -6.98 -6.10
CA GLU A 90 15.32 -6.18 -6.02
C GLU A 90 15.61 -5.67 -4.60
N CYS A 91 14.58 -5.50 -3.76
CA CYS A 91 14.78 -5.06 -2.38
C CYS A 91 15.53 -6.08 -1.50
N GLU A 92 15.34 -7.38 -1.74
CA GLU A 92 16.05 -8.46 -1.03
C GLU A 92 17.49 -8.56 -1.54
N LYS A 93 17.68 -8.58 -2.86
CA LYS A 93 19.00 -8.65 -3.51
C LYS A 93 19.91 -7.46 -3.18
N ALA A 94 19.32 -6.29 -2.94
CA ALA A 94 20.05 -5.08 -2.59
C ALA A 94 20.43 -4.99 -1.11
N CYS A 95 20.09 -5.97 -0.27
CA CYS A 95 20.53 -5.96 1.12
C CYS A 95 22.05 -6.27 1.18
N PRO A 96 22.88 -5.42 1.82
CA PRO A 96 24.32 -5.66 1.90
C PRO A 96 24.71 -6.71 2.95
N LEU A 97 23.75 -7.20 3.75
CA LEU A 97 23.97 -8.19 4.79
C LEU A 97 23.65 -9.60 4.29
N ASP A 98 24.40 -10.58 4.78
CA ASP A 98 24.21 -12.00 4.47
C ASP A 98 23.93 -12.78 5.77
N PRO A 99 22.78 -13.46 5.91
CA PRO A 99 21.63 -13.48 4.99
C PRO A 99 20.88 -12.13 4.94
N PRO A 100 20.13 -11.83 3.87
CA PRO A 100 19.43 -10.56 3.71
C PRO A 100 18.39 -10.34 4.81
N VAL A 101 18.40 -9.14 5.39
CA VAL A 101 17.52 -8.74 6.50
C VAL A 101 16.07 -8.60 6.05
N ILE A 102 15.86 -8.08 4.84
CA ILE A 102 14.56 -8.01 4.18
C ILE A 102 14.46 -9.15 3.18
N HIS A 103 13.60 -10.12 3.43
CA HIS A 103 13.45 -11.31 2.60
C HIS A 103 12.01 -11.82 2.62
N TYR A 104 11.66 -12.69 1.70
CA TYR A 104 10.36 -13.35 1.73
C TYR A 104 10.42 -14.66 2.49
N ASP A 105 9.52 -14.82 3.44
CA ASP A 105 9.36 -16.04 4.21
C ASP A 105 8.44 -17.01 3.45
N LYS A 106 8.95 -18.21 3.16
CA LYS A 106 8.22 -19.26 2.41
C LYS A 106 7.17 -19.96 3.26
N GLU A 107 7.28 -19.93 4.57
CA GLU A 107 6.33 -20.52 5.51
C GLU A 107 5.19 -19.54 5.80
N LYS A 108 5.52 -18.26 6.00
CA LYS A 108 4.53 -17.21 6.26
C LYS A 108 3.89 -16.61 5.00
N PHE A 109 4.50 -16.84 3.83
CA PHE A 109 4.06 -16.32 2.53
C PHE A 109 3.95 -14.78 2.48
N HIS A 110 4.93 -14.06 3.03
CA HIS A 110 5.05 -12.60 2.90
C HIS A 110 6.50 -12.13 3.16
N MET A 111 6.78 -10.86 2.84
CA MET A 111 8.04 -10.19 3.19
C MET A 111 8.17 -10.03 4.71
N VAL A 112 9.33 -10.37 5.24
CA VAL A 112 9.75 -10.21 6.64
C VAL A 112 10.99 -9.32 6.69
N VAL A 113 11.12 -8.57 7.79
CA VAL A 113 12.30 -7.75 8.08
C VAL A 113 12.80 -8.11 9.46
N ASP A 114 14.06 -8.52 9.54
CA ASP A 114 14.77 -8.71 10.80
C ASP A 114 15.13 -7.32 11.38
N VAL A 115 14.46 -6.94 12.46
CA VAL A 115 14.58 -5.58 13.04
C VAL A 115 15.96 -5.35 13.63
N ASP A 116 16.53 -6.36 14.29
CA ASP A 116 17.78 -6.24 15.06
C ASP A 116 19.00 -6.13 14.15
N ARG A 117 18.95 -6.79 12.98
CA ARG A 117 20.06 -6.76 12.00
C ARG A 117 19.94 -5.59 11.02
N CYS A 118 18.82 -4.88 10.97
CA CYS A 118 18.61 -3.82 9.99
C CYS A 118 19.52 -2.60 10.24
N LEU A 119 20.30 -2.21 9.22
CA LEU A 119 21.14 -1.00 9.27
C LEU A 119 20.34 0.32 9.20
N GLY A 120 19.02 0.25 9.04
CA GLY A 120 18.10 1.36 9.08
C GLY A 120 18.13 2.32 7.88
N TYR A 121 17.57 3.51 8.07
CA TYR A 121 17.33 4.51 7.02
C TYR A 121 18.61 4.96 6.31
N LYS A 122 19.73 5.08 7.05
CA LYS A 122 21.02 5.51 6.48
C LYS A 122 21.54 4.53 5.42
N CYS A 123 21.24 3.25 5.55
CA CYS A 123 21.53 2.26 4.51
C CYS A 123 20.57 2.43 3.33
N GLY A 124 19.26 2.24 3.57
CA GLY A 124 18.19 2.54 2.61
C GLY A 124 18.28 1.86 1.24
N GLN A 125 19.13 0.84 1.06
CA GLN A 125 19.39 0.23 -0.25
C GLN A 125 18.13 -0.46 -0.82
N CYS A 126 17.33 -1.09 0.04
CA CYS A 126 16.06 -1.70 -0.36
C CYS A 126 15.04 -0.69 -0.91
N LEU A 127 14.99 0.53 -0.35
CA LEU A 127 14.16 1.62 -0.86
C LEU A 127 14.64 2.10 -2.24
N LYS A 128 15.97 2.23 -2.43
CA LYS A 128 16.56 2.64 -3.71
C LYS A 128 16.35 1.59 -4.81
N ALA A 129 16.44 0.31 -4.45
CA ALA A 129 16.31 -0.80 -5.40
C ALA A 129 14.86 -1.10 -5.79
N CYS A 130 13.88 -0.84 -4.92
CA CYS A 130 12.48 -1.09 -5.20
C CYS A 130 11.95 -0.13 -6.29
N PRO A 131 11.47 -0.62 -7.45
CA PRO A 131 10.94 0.24 -8.51
C PRO A 131 9.74 1.10 -8.05
N ALA A 132 8.92 0.56 -7.15
CA ALA A 132 7.78 1.25 -6.55
C ALA A 132 8.14 2.07 -5.30
N LYS A 133 9.41 2.11 -4.89
CA LYS A 133 9.93 2.82 -3.70
C LYS A 133 9.09 2.58 -2.42
N VAL A 134 8.63 1.36 -2.23
CA VAL A 134 7.71 0.99 -1.15
C VAL A 134 8.36 1.00 0.24
N PRO A 135 9.58 0.45 0.47
CA PRO A 135 10.13 0.35 1.82
C PRO A 135 10.21 1.71 2.52
N ARG A 136 9.61 1.83 3.71
CA ARG A 136 9.61 3.07 4.51
C ARG A 136 10.51 2.93 5.73
N PHE A 137 10.82 4.06 6.35
CA PHE A 137 11.60 4.13 7.58
C PHE A 137 11.03 5.26 8.42
N TYR A 138 11.10 5.12 9.74
CA TYR A 138 10.69 6.15 10.69
C TYR A 138 11.76 6.33 11.77
N PRO A 139 12.91 6.95 11.44
CA PRO A 139 13.96 7.22 12.41
C PRO A 139 13.60 8.42 13.32
N PRO A 140 14.13 8.46 14.55
CA PRO A 140 14.98 7.45 15.17
C PRO A 140 14.24 6.27 15.81
N GLU A 141 12.93 6.40 16.09
CA GLU A 141 12.17 5.46 16.93
C GLU A 141 12.04 4.06 16.30
N HIS A 142 11.80 4.00 15.00
CA HIS A 142 11.67 2.78 14.21
C HIS A 142 12.61 2.83 13.00
N ASN A 143 13.91 2.74 13.29
CA ASN A 143 14.97 2.81 12.30
C ASN A 143 15.26 1.47 11.61
N TYR A 144 14.23 0.83 11.05
CA TYR A 144 14.31 -0.37 10.22
C TYR A 144 13.33 -0.26 9.04
N ALA A 145 13.48 -1.14 8.05
CA ALA A 145 12.62 -1.10 6.88
C ALA A 145 11.19 -1.55 7.23
N LEU A 146 10.21 -0.66 7.01
CA LEU A 146 8.79 -0.94 7.13
C LEU A 146 8.28 -1.41 5.75
N VAL A 147 7.92 -2.68 5.66
CA VAL A 147 7.36 -3.34 4.48
C VAL A 147 6.12 -4.13 4.88
N CYS A 148 5.15 -4.23 3.96
CA CYS A 148 3.90 -4.96 4.21
C CYS A 148 4.18 -6.43 4.52
N ASP A 149 3.73 -6.88 5.68
CA ASP A 149 3.74 -8.26 6.17
C ASP A 149 2.34 -8.90 6.05
N LEU A 150 1.45 -8.30 5.25
CA LEU A 150 0.06 -8.72 5.06
C LEU A 150 -0.74 -8.79 6.38
N CYS A 151 -0.30 -8.05 7.41
CA CYS A 151 -0.87 -8.10 8.76
C CYS A 151 -0.98 -9.54 9.28
N GLU A 152 0.05 -10.35 9.02
CA GLU A 152 0.19 -11.70 9.59
C GLU A 152 0.25 -11.61 11.11
N LYS A 153 -0.60 -12.42 11.77
CA LYS A 153 -0.54 -12.66 13.20
C LYS A 153 -0.97 -14.10 13.48
N ASP A 154 -0.15 -14.84 14.22
CA ASP A 154 -0.39 -16.23 14.64
C ASP A 154 -0.72 -17.17 13.46
N GLY A 155 -0.07 -16.97 12.31
CA GLY A 155 -0.27 -17.73 11.07
C GLY A 155 -1.46 -17.26 10.23
N VAL A 156 -2.23 -16.27 10.71
CA VAL A 156 -3.40 -15.75 10.03
C VAL A 156 -3.06 -14.42 9.38
N ARG A 157 -3.15 -14.34 8.04
CA ARG A 157 -2.99 -13.10 7.28
C ARG A 157 -4.33 -12.42 7.07
N ARG A 158 -4.48 -11.24 7.65
CA ARG A 158 -5.69 -10.42 7.49
C ARG A 158 -5.35 -8.94 7.35
N PRO A 159 -5.07 -8.47 6.12
CA PRO A 159 -4.66 -7.10 5.87
C PRO A 159 -5.70 -6.07 6.33
N GLN A 160 -5.39 -5.33 7.40
CA GLN A 160 -6.32 -4.35 7.96
C GLN A 160 -6.67 -3.22 6.98
N CYS A 161 -5.74 -2.89 6.07
CA CYS A 161 -5.99 -1.90 5.03
C CYS A 161 -7.08 -2.30 4.03
N VAL A 162 -7.30 -3.60 3.82
CA VAL A 162 -8.38 -4.13 2.97
C VAL A 162 -9.71 -4.02 3.71
N GLU A 163 -9.73 -4.44 4.98
CA GLU A 163 -10.93 -4.41 5.84
C GLU A 163 -11.54 -3.01 6.00
N VAL A 164 -10.69 -1.99 6.14
CA VAL A 164 -11.17 -0.62 6.41
C VAL A 164 -11.42 0.20 5.14
N CYS A 165 -11.18 -0.34 3.94
CA CYS A 165 -11.25 0.44 2.71
C CYS A 165 -12.72 0.68 2.31
N PRO A 166 -13.27 1.91 2.45
CA PRO A 166 -14.68 2.15 2.20
C PRO A 166 -15.04 2.08 0.72
N SER A 167 -14.07 2.27 -0.16
CA SER A 167 -14.23 2.23 -1.61
C SER A 167 -13.84 0.90 -2.24
N PHE A 168 -13.53 -0.12 -1.41
CA PHE A 168 -13.08 -1.45 -1.87
C PHE A 168 -11.92 -1.38 -2.89
N ALA A 169 -11.04 -0.40 -2.71
CA ALA A 169 -9.94 -0.11 -3.64
C ALA A 169 -8.68 -0.96 -3.35
N LEU A 170 -8.72 -1.82 -2.34
CA LEU A 170 -7.67 -2.74 -1.95
C LEU A 170 -8.28 -4.13 -1.84
N GLU A 171 -7.67 -5.12 -2.47
CA GLU A 171 -8.15 -6.51 -2.45
C GLU A 171 -7.02 -7.45 -2.06
N PHE A 172 -7.30 -8.41 -1.17
CA PHE A 172 -6.32 -9.44 -0.79
C PHE A 172 -6.57 -10.72 -1.59
N MET A 173 -5.68 -11.02 -2.53
CA MET A 173 -5.89 -12.06 -3.54
C MET A 173 -4.60 -12.77 -3.93
N LYS A 174 -4.75 -13.91 -4.61
CA LYS A 174 -3.61 -14.59 -5.24
C LYS A 174 -3.09 -13.73 -6.40
N PRO A 175 -1.78 -13.74 -6.69
CA PRO A 175 -1.25 -12.96 -7.80
C PRO A 175 -1.88 -13.40 -9.13
N GLN A 176 -2.45 -12.44 -9.86
CA GLN A 176 -2.86 -12.63 -11.25
C GLN A 176 -1.77 -12.04 -12.14
N PHE A 177 -1.28 -12.82 -13.11
CA PHE A 177 -0.27 -12.34 -14.04
C PHE A 177 -0.90 -11.37 -15.05
N PRO A 178 -0.23 -10.23 -15.38
CA PRO A 178 1.05 -9.72 -14.89
C PRO A 178 0.98 -8.66 -13.77
N GLN A 179 1.77 -8.80 -12.71
CA GLN A 179 1.83 -7.88 -11.53
C GLN A 179 2.46 -6.49 -11.80
N HIS A 180 2.92 -6.23 -13.03
CA HIS A 180 3.71 -5.05 -13.40
C HIS A 180 3.12 -3.72 -12.90
N LEU A 181 1.81 -3.51 -13.00
CA LEU A 181 1.13 -2.29 -12.56
C LEU A 181 1.30 -2.00 -11.07
N GLN A 182 1.42 -3.03 -10.23
CA GLN A 182 1.60 -2.85 -8.79
C GLN A 182 3.04 -2.49 -8.41
N ARG A 183 4.00 -2.78 -9.30
CA ARG A 183 5.44 -2.49 -9.14
C ARG A 183 5.86 -1.11 -9.64
N ILE A 184 4.92 -0.29 -10.09
CA ILE A 184 5.17 1.06 -10.58
C ILE A 184 4.93 2.09 -9.47
N HIS A 185 5.83 3.06 -9.36
CA HIS A 185 5.68 4.16 -8.41
C HIS A 185 4.43 5.00 -8.72
N PRO A 186 3.68 5.47 -7.71
CA PRO A 186 2.52 6.34 -7.90
C PRO A 186 2.73 7.54 -8.82
N ASP A 187 3.92 8.16 -8.80
CA ASP A 187 4.21 9.32 -9.67
C ASP A 187 4.06 8.98 -11.16
N GLU A 188 4.56 7.82 -11.58
CA GLU A 188 4.45 7.37 -12.97
C GLU A 188 3.00 7.03 -13.34
N LYS A 189 2.24 6.44 -12.39
CA LYS A 189 0.80 6.19 -12.58
C LYS A 189 0.03 7.50 -12.73
N ALA A 190 0.37 8.51 -11.91
CA ALA A 190 -0.21 9.85 -11.99
C ALA A 190 0.12 10.52 -13.32
N LYS A 191 1.35 10.36 -13.82
CA LYS A 191 1.76 10.86 -15.13
C LYS A 191 0.95 10.24 -16.27
N TRP A 192 0.79 8.93 -16.32
CA TRP A 192 -0.05 8.28 -17.37
C TRP A 192 -1.51 8.70 -17.30
N MET A 193 -2.05 8.86 -16.09
CA MET A 193 -3.40 9.41 -15.93
C MET A 193 -3.48 10.84 -16.45
N ALA A 194 -2.47 11.66 -16.16
CA ALA A 194 -2.39 13.04 -16.61
C ALA A 194 -2.34 13.13 -18.14
N GLU A 195 -1.57 12.26 -18.80
CA GLU A 195 -1.47 12.18 -20.26
C GLU A 195 -2.83 11.92 -20.93
N ARG A 196 -3.68 11.07 -20.31
CA ARG A 196 -5.04 10.81 -20.80
C ARG A 196 -5.97 12.02 -20.73
N LEU A 197 -5.66 13.00 -19.87
CA LEU A 197 -6.47 14.21 -19.69
C LEU A 197 -6.08 15.35 -20.66
N ILE A 198 -5.03 15.15 -21.46
CA ILE A 198 -4.59 16.10 -22.51
C ILE A 198 -5.52 15.96 -23.72
N PRO A 199 -6.62 16.74 -23.76
CA PRO A 199 -6.60 18.07 -24.40
C PRO A 199 -6.89 19.23 -23.44
N LEU A 200 -7.17 18.97 -22.16
CA LEU A 200 -7.23 20.00 -21.14
C LEU A 200 -5.81 20.50 -20.92
N ASN A 201 -5.46 21.61 -21.55
CA ASN A 201 -4.12 22.18 -21.44
C ASN A 201 -3.80 22.37 -19.94
N PRO A 202 -2.75 21.75 -19.40
CA PRO A 202 -2.42 21.85 -17.97
C PRO A 202 -2.15 23.31 -17.53
N HIS A 203 -1.89 24.21 -18.47
CA HIS A 203 -1.77 25.65 -18.25
C HIS A 203 -3.09 26.43 -18.40
N LYS A 204 -4.21 25.79 -18.79
CA LYS A 204 -5.53 26.40 -18.99
C LYS A 204 -6.62 25.81 -18.09
N ALA A 205 -6.27 25.13 -17.01
CA ALA A 205 -7.26 24.55 -16.08
C ALA A 205 -8.13 25.62 -15.39
N GLN A 206 -7.69 26.88 -15.38
CA GLN A 206 -8.44 28.04 -14.92
C GLN A 206 -8.41 29.09 -16.03
N ILE A 207 -9.39 29.02 -16.93
CA ILE A 207 -9.72 30.17 -17.77
C ILE A 207 -10.61 31.05 -16.90
N THR A 208 -10.27 32.31 -16.71
CA THR A 208 -11.13 33.23 -15.97
C THR A 208 -12.47 33.38 -16.70
N PRO A 209 -13.60 33.62 -16.01
CA PRO A 209 -14.87 33.90 -16.68
C PRO A 209 -14.74 34.99 -17.75
N GLU A 210 -13.89 35.99 -17.51
CA GLU A 210 -13.57 37.06 -18.46
C GLU A 210 -12.93 36.53 -19.76
N GLU A 211 -11.98 35.61 -19.66
CA GLU A 211 -11.32 34.97 -20.81
C GLU A 211 -12.22 33.94 -21.52
N LEU A 212 -13.15 33.30 -20.79
CA LEU A 212 -14.08 32.29 -21.32
C LEU A 212 -15.24 32.92 -22.10
N PHE A 213 -15.75 34.05 -21.61
CA PHE A 213 -16.95 34.69 -22.15
C PHE A 213 -16.65 35.92 -23.02
N GLY A 214 -15.37 36.27 -23.22
CA GLY A 214 -14.95 37.25 -24.23
C GLY A 214 -15.78 38.53 -24.20
N GLY A 215 -15.85 39.18 -23.04
CA GLY A 215 -16.56 40.44 -22.89
C GLY A 215 -15.57 41.58 -22.73
N ASP A 216 -15.29 42.30 -23.81
CA ASP A 216 -14.86 43.70 -23.69
C ASP A 216 -15.92 44.42 -22.86
N LYS A 217 -15.54 44.87 -21.66
CA LYS A 217 -16.29 45.89 -20.92
C LYS A 217 -15.95 47.27 -21.45
#